data_AF-A0A1A9RZA2-F1
#
_entry.id   AF-A0A1A9RZA2-F1
#
_cell.length_a   1.000
_cell.length_b   1.000
_cell.length_c   1.000
_cell.angle_alpha   90.00
_cell.angle_beta   90.00
_cell.angle_gamma   90.00
#
_symmetry.space_group_name_H-M   'P 1'
#
loop_
_entity.id
_entity.type
_entity.pdbx_description
1 polymer ?
#
loop_
_entity_poly.entity_id
_entity_poly.type
_entity_poly.pdbx_seq_one_letter_code
_entity_poly.pdbx_strand_id
1 'polypeptide(L)'
;MRSLTPPHSPASLLQARSPSGHTSVQTFPGYIERLHTLRLSGYGHAYLLFTEHTDGDHTEKSLVLLHFAAEQLQALPIIQTAPAAEPTHRLNIAYSGQHANNYFFYEPGSHTISQPQISSHTHTPTNRRLKYRFNGQLFVPHS
;
A
#
# COMPACT_ATOMS: atom_id res chain seq x y z
N MET A 1 -32.50 -19.49 -15.40
CA MET A 1 -31.60 -18.33 -15.63
C MET A 1 -30.95 -18.01 -14.29
N ARG A 2 -29.72 -18.47 -14.05
CA ARG A 2 -28.98 -18.15 -12.81
C ARG A 2 -28.37 -16.77 -12.98
N SER A 3 -28.68 -15.84 -12.08
CA SER A 3 -28.04 -14.54 -11.98
C SER A 3 -26.54 -14.77 -11.73
N LEU A 4 -25.71 -14.45 -12.72
CA LEU A 4 -24.27 -14.33 -12.57
C LEU A 4 -24.00 -12.96 -11.95
N THR A 5 -24.24 -12.83 -10.65
CA THR A 5 -23.55 -11.78 -9.89
C THR A 5 -22.06 -12.09 -10.01
N PRO A 6 -21.23 -11.18 -10.57
CA PRO A 6 -19.79 -11.38 -10.53
C PRO A 6 -19.38 -11.57 -9.06
N PRO A 7 -18.36 -12.39 -8.75
CA PRO A 7 -17.86 -12.46 -7.40
C PRO A 7 -17.47 -11.02 -7.00
N HIS A 8 -18.16 -10.48 -5.99
CA HIS A 8 -17.84 -9.16 -5.49
C HIS A 8 -16.39 -9.20 -5.03
N SER A 9 -15.51 -8.52 -5.76
CA SER A 9 -14.14 -8.31 -5.31
C SER A 9 -14.24 -7.68 -3.92
N PRO A 10 -13.61 -8.27 -2.89
CA PRO A 10 -13.70 -7.74 -1.54
C PRO A 10 -13.22 -6.29 -1.55
N ALA A 11 -13.92 -5.42 -0.82
CA ALA A 11 -13.57 -4.02 -0.66
C ALA A 11 -13.56 -3.69 0.83
N SER A 12 -12.59 -2.88 1.23
CA SER A 12 -12.44 -2.42 2.61
C SER A 12 -12.77 -0.95 2.73
N LEU A 13 -13.29 -0.58 3.89
CA LEU A 13 -13.55 0.81 4.24
C LEU A 13 -12.52 1.26 5.28
N LEU A 14 -11.87 2.39 5.00
CA LEU A 14 -11.08 3.12 5.98
C LEU A 14 -11.84 4.38 6.36
N GLN A 15 -12.11 4.53 7.66
CA GLN A 15 -12.72 5.72 8.21
C GLN A 15 -11.71 6.48 9.05
N ALA A 16 -11.59 7.79 8.82
CA ALA A 16 -10.83 8.71 9.66
C ALA A 16 -11.76 9.82 10.16
N ARG A 17 -11.51 10.27 11.39
CA ARG A 17 -12.26 11.35 12.01
C ARG A 17 -11.31 12.44 12.49
N SER A 18 -11.61 13.68 12.16
CA SER A 18 -10.85 14.83 12.62
C SER A 18 -11.23 15.23 14.05
N PRO A 19 -10.39 16.04 14.73
CA PRO A 19 -10.73 16.60 16.04
C PRO A 19 -12.01 17.45 16.04
N SER A 20 -12.33 18.11 14.92
CA SER A 20 -13.57 18.89 14.74
C SER A 20 -14.81 18.01 14.57
N GLY A 21 -14.62 16.68 14.45
CA GLY A 21 -15.69 15.70 14.38
C GLY A 21 -16.09 15.29 12.96
N HIS A 22 -15.51 15.90 11.92
CA HIS A 22 -15.72 15.50 10.54
C HIS A 22 -15.20 14.09 10.29
N THR A 23 -15.93 13.33 9.48
CA THR A 23 -15.62 11.94 9.16
C THR A 23 -15.37 11.82 7.66
N SER A 24 -14.24 11.22 7.29
CA SER A 24 -13.88 10.85 5.93
C SER A 24 -13.87 9.34 5.83
N VAL A 25 -14.51 8.80 4.79
CA VAL A 25 -14.55 7.37 4.50
C VAL A 25 -14.00 7.16 3.10
N GLN A 26 -13.05 6.23 2.95
CA GLN A 26 -12.48 5.87 1.68
C GLN A 26 -12.56 4.36 1.47
N THR A 27 -12.95 3.96 0.26
CA THR A 27 -13.03 2.55 -0.14
C THR A 27 -11.74 2.13 -0.83
N PHE A 28 -11.21 0.97 -0.44
CA PHE A 28 -10.03 0.36 -1.05
C PHE A 28 -10.36 -1.01 -1.62
N PRO A 29 -9.78 -1.38 -2.78
CA PRO A 29 -9.88 -2.74 -3.28
C PRO A 29 -9.14 -3.70 -2.34
N GLY A 30 -9.71 -4.87 -2.14
CA GLY A 30 -9.16 -5.91 -1.28
C GLY A 30 -9.55 -5.76 0.19
N TYR A 31 -8.99 -6.64 1.01
CA TYR A 31 -9.02 -6.56 2.46
C TYR A 31 -7.82 -5.73 2.97
N ILE A 32 -8.01 -4.99 4.07
CA ILE A 32 -6.88 -4.31 4.74
C ILE A 32 -6.08 -5.37 5.50
N GLU A 33 -4.82 -5.56 5.11
CA GLU A 33 -3.89 -6.47 5.79
C GLU A 33 -3.32 -5.80 7.04
N ARG A 34 -2.85 -4.54 6.90
CA ARG A 34 -2.21 -3.78 7.97
C ARG A 34 -2.37 -2.28 7.75
N LEU A 35 -2.33 -1.53 8.85
CA LEU A 35 -2.32 -0.07 8.89
C LEU A 35 -1.26 0.38 9.89
N HIS A 36 -0.33 1.22 9.45
CA HIS A 36 0.64 1.86 10.33
C HIS A 36 0.45 3.37 10.34
N THR A 37 0.61 3.96 11.52
CA THR A 37 0.69 5.42 11.67
C THR A 37 2.15 5.84 11.73
N LEU A 38 2.51 6.88 11.00
CA LEU A 38 3.85 7.46 10.98
C LEU A 38 3.79 8.98 11.01
N ARG A 39 4.89 9.62 11.41
CA ARG A 39 5.00 11.08 11.43
C ARG A 39 6.00 11.52 10.37
N LEU A 40 5.50 12.11 9.31
CA LEU A 40 6.31 12.60 8.19
C LEU A 40 6.52 14.10 8.31
N SER A 41 7.76 14.54 8.08
CA SER A 41 8.07 15.97 8.00
C SER A 41 7.25 16.61 6.88
N GLY A 42 6.68 17.80 7.13
CA GLY A 42 5.81 18.51 6.18
C GLY A 42 4.38 17.98 6.07
N TYR A 43 4.11 16.72 6.42
CA TYR A 43 2.77 16.10 6.28
C TYR A 43 2.09 15.74 7.60
N GLY A 44 2.82 15.75 8.72
CA GLY A 44 2.27 15.41 10.03
C GLY A 44 1.99 13.91 10.15
N HIS A 45 0.80 13.55 10.63
CA HIS A 45 0.39 12.14 10.72
C HIS A 45 0.03 11.61 9.33
N ALA A 46 0.77 10.58 8.91
CA ALA A 46 0.47 9.80 7.72
C ALA A 46 0.15 8.35 8.12
N TYR A 47 -0.54 7.68 7.22
CA TYR A 47 -1.07 6.34 7.37
C TYR A 47 -0.58 5.47 6.22
N LEU A 48 0.22 4.46 6.55
CA LEU A 48 0.68 3.46 5.60
C LEU A 48 -0.31 2.30 5.59
N LEU A 49 -1.07 2.20 4.51
CA LEU A 49 -2.12 1.20 4.36
C LEU A 49 -1.63 0.07 3.44
N PHE A 50 -1.75 -1.16 3.92
CA PHE A 50 -1.53 -2.37 3.15
C PHE A 50 -2.85 -3.05 2.84
N THR A 51 -3.14 -3.29 1.57
CA THR A 51 -4.30 -4.06 1.13
C THR A 51 -3.90 -5.25 0.30
N GLU A 52 -4.71 -6.29 0.35
CA GLU A 52 -4.58 -7.48 -0.50
C GLU A 52 -5.92 -7.81 -1.13
N HIS A 53 -5.90 -8.07 -2.43
CA HIS A 53 -7.02 -8.58 -3.20
C HIS A 53 -6.59 -9.90 -3.85
N THR A 54 -7.45 -10.92 -3.78
CA THR A 54 -7.22 -12.21 -4.43
C THR A 54 -8.41 -12.55 -5.32
N ASP A 55 -8.13 -12.90 -6.57
CA ASP A 55 -9.07 -13.35 -7.58
C ASP A 55 -8.56 -14.62 -8.27
N GLY A 56 -9.16 -15.76 -7.93
CA GLY A 56 -8.66 -17.07 -8.32
C GLY A 56 -7.23 -17.30 -7.83
N ASP A 57 -6.33 -17.60 -8.76
CA ASP A 57 -4.91 -17.78 -8.46
C ASP A 57 -4.11 -16.48 -8.45
N HIS A 58 -4.73 -15.33 -8.73
CA HIS A 58 -4.05 -14.04 -8.76
C HIS A 58 -4.24 -13.31 -7.44
N THR A 59 -3.14 -12.84 -6.86
CA THR A 59 -3.17 -11.96 -5.70
C THR A 59 -2.46 -10.66 -6.04
N GLU A 60 -3.13 -9.54 -5.77
CA GLU A 60 -2.57 -8.19 -5.81
C GLU A 60 -2.42 -7.67 -4.38
N LYS A 61 -1.22 -7.22 -4.03
CA LYS A 61 -0.97 -6.44 -2.82
C LYS A 61 -0.66 -5.01 -3.17
N SER A 62 -1.16 -4.10 -2.34
CA SER A 62 -0.99 -2.67 -2.53
C SER A 62 -0.53 -1.99 -1.26
N LEU A 63 0.33 -1.00 -1.44
CA LEU A 63 0.74 -0.06 -0.42
C LEU A 63 0.31 1.35 -0.85
N VAL A 64 -0.40 2.04 0.03
CA VAL A 64 -0.82 3.43 -0.15
C VAL A 64 -0.38 4.24 1.06
N LEU A 65 0.17 5.43 0.82
CA LEU A 65 0.35 6.42 1.89
C LEU A 65 -0.79 7.43 1.85
N LEU A 66 -1.41 7.64 3.00
CA LEU A 66 -2.49 8.58 3.18
C LEU A 66 -2.10 9.60 4.24
N HIS A 67 -2.67 10.79 4.19
CA HIS A 67 -2.70 11.71 5.32
C HIS A 67 -4.09 12.33 5.42
N PHE A 68 -4.43 12.80 6.62
CA PHE A 68 -5.69 13.49 6.83
C PHE A 68 -5.46 14.99 6.70
N ALA A 69 -6.01 15.60 5.65
CA ALA A 69 -5.88 17.02 5.36
C ALA A 69 -7.17 17.56 4.75
N ALA A 70 -7.48 18.83 5.03
CA ALA A 70 -8.72 19.48 4.59
C ALA A 70 -9.97 18.62 4.86
N GLU A 71 -10.05 18.03 6.06
CA GLU A 71 -11.16 17.18 6.51
C GLU A 71 -11.36 15.88 5.69
N GLN A 72 -10.34 15.44 4.95
CA GLN A 72 -10.39 14.26 4.10
C GLN A 72 -9.13 13.40 4.19
N LEU A 73 -9.28 12.09 4.00
CA LEU A 73 -8.15 11.21 3.69
C LEU A 73 -7.70 11.48 2.26
N GLN A 74 -6.43 11.87 2.12
CA GLN A 74 -5.82 12.16 0.83
C GLN A 74 -4.58 11.27 0.65
N ALA A 75 -4.34 10.80 -0.57
CA ALA A 75 -3.18 9.97 -0.86
C ALA A 75 -1.93 10.84 -1.13
N LEU A 76 -0.79 10.46 -0.55
CA LEU A 76 0.47 11.20 -0.67
C LEU A 76 1.31 10.69 -1.85
N PRO A 77 1.64 11.54 -2.85
CA PRO A 77 2.53 11.17 -3.96
C PRO A 77 3.98 11.30 -3.52
N ILE A 78 4.44 10.40 -2.66
CA ILE A 78 5.79 10.49 -2.10
C ILE A 78 6.61 9.22 -2.27
N ILE A 79 6.07 8.23 -2.97
CA ILE A 79 6.77 6.97 -3.21
C ILE A 79 7.43 7.03 -4.58
N GLN A 80 8.76 7.09 -4.59
CA GLN A 80 9.53 7.10 -5.82
C GLN A 80 10.04 5.69 -6.11
N THR A 81 9.65 5.11 -7.24
CA THR A 81 10.01 3.72 -7.60
C THR A 81 11.36 3.60 -8.31
N ALA A 82 11.86 4.70 -8.88
CA ALA A 82 13.16 4.79 -9.54
C ALA A 82 13.67 6.25 -9.55
N PRO A 83 14.99 6.51 -9.70
CA PRO A 83 15.56 7.85 -9.64
C PRO A 83 14.95 8.90 -10.59
N ALA A 84 14.42 8.46 -11.73
CA ALA A 84 13.77 9.32 -12.73
C ALA A 84 12.25 9.17 -12.80
N ALA A 85 11.65 8.35 -11.92
CA ALA A 85 10.20 8.17 -11.88
C ALA A 85 9.55 9.28 -11.06
N GLU A 86 8.41 9.78 -11.54
CA GLU A 86 7.54 10.64 -10.75
C GLU A 86 7.03 9.90 -9.49
N PRO A 87 6.94 10.57 -8.33
CA PRO A 87 6.37 9.98 -7.14
C PRO A 87 4.93 9.51 -7.37
N THR A 88 4.62 8.29 -6.91
CA THR A 88 3.28 7.72 -6.95
C THR A 88 2.64 7.71 -5.57
N HIS A 89 1.31 7.65 -5.55
CA HIS A 89 0.51 7.47 -4.35
C HIS A 89 0.40 5.99 -3.93
N ARG A 90 0.66 5.06 -4.85
CA ARG A 90 0.41 3.62 -4.67
C ARG A 90 1.51 2.77 -5.29
N LEU A 91 1.95 1.76 -4.54
CA LEU A 91 2.75 0.64 -5.05
C LEU A 91 1.90 -0.61 -5.13
N ASN A 92 2.00 -1.34 -6.24
CA ASN A 92 1.29 -2.59 -6.46
C ASN A 92 2.26 -3.73 -6.78
N ILE A 93 1.90 -4.92 -6.33
CA ILE A 93 2.56 -6.17 -6.68
C ILE A 93 1.46 -7.17 -6.98
N ALA A 94 1.46 -7.70 -8.20
CA ALA A 94 0.56 -8.78 -8.59
C ALA A 94 1.37 -10.06 -8.84
N TYR A 95 0.94 -11.18 -8.26
CA TYR A 95 1.52 -12.51 -8.48
C TYR A 95 0.45 -13.58 -8.67
N SER A 96 0.86 -14.71 -9.24
CA SER A 96 0.04 -15.92 -9.36
C SER A 96 0.51 -17.03 -8.40
N GLY A 97 -0.42 -17.68 -7.71
CA GLY A 97 -0.20 -18.83 -6.82
C GLY A 97 -0.31 -18.51 -5.33
N GLN A 98 -0.48 -19.55 -4.50
CA GLN A 98 -0.49 -19.42 -3.03
C GLN A 98 0.93 -19.20 -2.49
N HIS A 99 1.24 -17.98 -2.07
CA HIS A 99 2.55 -17.63 -1.52
C HIS A 99 2.42 -17.00 -0.13
N ALA A 100 2.80 -17.73 0.90
CA ALA A 100 2.59 -17.34 2.31
C ALA A 100 3.49 -16.18 2.80
N ASN A 101 4.49 -15.73 2.03
CA ASN A 101 5.57 -14.86 2.56
C ASN A 101 5.77 -13.52 1.81
N ASN A 102 4.84 -13.11 0.94
CA ASN A 102 4.98 -11.88 0.17
C ASN A 102 4.30 -10.69 0.84
N TYR A 103 4.64 -10.35 2.07
CA TYR A 103 4.10 -9.12 2.65
C TYR A 103 5.08 -7.97 2.44
N PHE A 104 4.52 -6.78 2.23
CA PHE A 104 5.27 -5.59 2.50
C PHE A 104 5.60 -5.53 4.00
N PHE A 105 6.83 -5.17 4.33
CA PHE A 105 7.26 -4.96 5.72
C PHE A 105 7.55 -3.49 5.94
N TYR A 106 7.04 -2.92 7.03
CA TYR A 106 7.34 -1.55 7.43
C TYR A 106 8.02 -1.53 8.79
N GLU A 107 9.18 -0.86 8.86
CA GLU A 107 9.90 -0.61 10.11
C GLU A 107 9.71 0.87 10.52
N PRO A 108 8.88 1.15 11.53
CA PRO A 108 8.54 2.54 11.91
C PRO A 108 9.76 3.35 12.38
N GLY A 109 10.69 2.72 13.09
CA GLY A 109 11.87 3.41 13.65
C GLY A 109 12.82 3.96 12.59
N SER A 110 12.94 3.26 11.46
CA SER A 110 13.84 3.63 10.36
C SER A 110 13.09 4.23 9.16
N HIS A 111 11.76 4.30 9.21
CA HIS A 111 10.88 4.62 8.08
C HIS A 111 11.25 3.84 6.81
N THR A 112 11.43 2.53 6.99
CA THR A 112 11.83 1.62 5.92
C THR A 112 10.67 0.75 5.51
N ILE A 113 10.39 0.68 4.20
CA ILE A 113 9.41 -0.23 3.62
C ILE A 113 10.20 -1.27 2.82
N SER A 114 9.90 -2.55 2.98
CA SER A 114 10.41 -3.61 2.11
C SER A 114 9.27 -4.16 1.27
N GLN A 115 9.51 -4.26 -0.02
CA GLN A 115 8.61 -4.82 -1.00
C GLN A 115 9.14 -6.18 -1.48
N PRO A 116 8.32 -7.23 -1.54
CA PRO A 116 8.73 -8.49 -2.18
C PRO A 116 8.86 -8.30 -3.70
N GLN A 117 9.87 -8.94 -4.32
CA GLN A 117 10.07 -8.91 -5.78
C GLN A 117 9.66 -10.24 -6.40
N ILE A 118 8.94 -10.20 -7.51
CA ILE A 118 8.62 -11.38 -8.30
C ILE A 118 9.68 -11.53 -9.38
N SER A 119 10.24 -12.74 -9.52
CA SER A 119 11.10 -13.07 -10.64
C SER A 119 10.28 -13.02 -11.93
N SER A 120 10.71 -12.20 -12.89
CA SER A 120 10.07 -12.14 -14.22
C SER A 120 10.27 -13.42 -15.03
N HIS A 121 11.22 -14.28 -14.66
CA HIS A 121 11.54 -15.50 -15.38
C HIS A 121 10.73 -16.71 -14.92
N THR A 122 10.48 -16.78 -13.62
CA THR A 122 9.85 -17.95 -12.99
C THR A 122 8.45 -17.64 -12.46
N HIS A 123 8.03 -16.37 -12.46
CA HIS A 123 6.83 -15.86 -11.78
C HIS A 123 6.72 -16.29 -10.31
N THR A 124 7.83 -16.79 -9.73
CA THR A 124 7.93 -17.11 -8.33
C THR A 124 8.31 -15.83 -7.59
N PRO A 125 7.64 -15.54 -6.47
CA PRO A 125 8.11 -14.50 -5.57
C PRO A 125 9.49 -14.88 -5.07
N THR A 126 10.45 -14.00 -5.31
CA THR A 126 11.79 -14.15 -4.77
C THR A 126 11.92 -13.26 -3.54
N ASN A 127 12.69 -13.70 -2.55
CA ASN A 127 12.98 -12.91 -1.34
C ASN A 127 13.88 -11.68 -1.62
N ARG A 128 14.08 -11.29 -2.89
CA ARG A 128 14.80 -10.07 -3.22
C ARG A 128 13.93 -8.89 -2.82
N ARG A 129 14.23 -8.32 -1.66
CA ARG A 129 13.47 -7.20 -1.09
C ARG A 129 13.93 -5.92 -1.77
N LEU A 130 13.02 -5.24 -2.46
CA LEU A 130 13.25 -3.85 -2.82
C LEU A 130 12.96 -3.02 -1.57
N LYS A 131 13.98 -2.40 -1.00
CA LYS A 131 13.83 -1.60 0.20
C LYS A 131 13.64 -0.14 -0.20
N TYR A 132 12.76 0.56 0.50
CA TYR A 132 12.53 2.00 0.38
C TYR A 132 12.82 2.65 1.72
N ARG A 133 13.45 3.81 1.70
CA ARG A 133 13.75 4.59 2.91
C ARG A 133 13.20 5.99 2.74
N PHE A 134 12.55 6.49 3.78
CA PHE A 134 12.16 7.89 3.81
C PHE A 134 13.39 8.78 4.03
N ASN A 135 13.66 9.71 3.10
CA ASN A 135 14.80 10.62 3.18
C ASN A 135 14.47 11.99 3.82
N GLY A 136 13.25 12.15 4.35
CA GLY A 136 12.74 13.43 4.85
C GLY A 136 11.70 14.08 3.92
N GLN A 137 11.64 13.65 2.66
CA GLN A 137 10.72 14.17 1.65
C GLN A 137 9.99 13.05 0.90
N LEU A 138 10.72 12.03 0.45
CA LEU A 138 10.21 10.92 -0.36
C LEU A 138 10.65 9.58 0.22
N PHE A 139 9.84 8.55 -0.01
CA PHE A 139 10.29 7.16 0.07
C PHE A 139 11.01 6.81 -1.22
N VAL A 140 12.32 6.61 -1.14
CA VAL A 140 13.18 6.31 -2.30
C VAL A 140 13.76 4.90 -2.21
N PRO A 141 14.05 4.22 -3.34
CA PRO A 141 14.67 2.90 -3.30
C PRO A 141 16.06 2.96 -2.66
N HIS A 142 16.42 1.96 -1.86
CA HIS A 142 17.74 1.83 -1.24
C HIS A 142 18.20 0.37 -1.18
N SER A 143 19.51 0.19 -1.04
CA SER A 143 20.22 -1.11 -1.02
C SER A 143 20.26 -1.71 0.39
#